data_AF-A0A9E2DGD3-F1
#
_entry.id   AF-A0A9E2DGD3-F1
#
_cell.length_a   1.000
_cell.length_b   1.000
_cell.length_c   1.000
_cell.angle_alpha   90.00
_cell.angle_beta   90.00
_cell.angle_gamma   90.00
#
_symmetry.space_group_name_H-M   'P 1'
#
loop_
_entity.id
_entity.type
_entity.pdbx_description
1 polymer ?
#
loop_
_entity_poly.entity_id
_entity_poly.type
_entity_poly.pdbx_seq_one_letter_code
_entity_poly.pdbx_strand_id
1 'polypeptide(L)'
;MTIDKKTIINTNKNSLFTSKVLHHPNKVLFNSRTFELEVFTDFLRDELESISLFYKTDDKPQFIEILFDIQANRYVFKYDPRVNPANEITYFFTVIHKNGSVYATPIDKEGELKPFTQNFVDPVEYYKQRAAYKN
;
A
#
# COMPACT_ATOMS: atom_id res chain seq x y z
N MET A 1 -36.39 26.40 38.38
CA MET A 1 -35.85 25.02 38.39
C MET A 1 -37.00 24.13 37.98
N THR A 2 -37.04 23.54 36.80
CA THR A 2 -36.03 22.61 36.24
C THR A 2 -36.06 22.71 34.72
N ILE A 3 -34.90 22.77 34.08
CA ILE A 3 -34.78 22.72 32.62
C ILE A 3 -34.40 21.27 32.30
N ASP A 4 -35.30 20.54 31.64
CA ASP A 4 -35.02 19.22 31.09
C ASP A 4 -33.95 19.34 30.01
N LYS A 5 -32.73 18.92 30.34
CA LYS A 5 -31.64 18.81 29.37
C LYS A 5 -31.86 17.56 28.54
N LYS A 6 -32.64 17.73 27.48
CA LYS A 6 -32.73 16.85 26.32
C LYS A 6 -31.32 16.40 25.91
N THR A 7 -31.09 15.11 26.03
CA THR A 7 -29.92 14.39 25.52
C THR A 7 -29.65 14.80 24.08
N ILE A 8 -28.61 15.61 23.86
CA ILE A 8 -28.09 15.89 22.51
C ILE A 8 -27.14 14.75 22.20
N ILE A 9 -27.69 13.67 21.63
CA ILE A 9 -26.88 12.68 20.93
C ILE A 9 -26.39 13.40 19.67
N ASN A 10 -25.12 13.80 19.68
CA ASN A 10 -24.48 14.40 18.51
C ASN A 10 -24.12 13.28 17.52
N THR A 11 -25.13 12.70 16.89
CA THR A 11 -25.00 11.74 15.79
C THR A 11 -24.75 12.52 14.51
N ASN A 12 -23.49 12.90 14.27
CA ASN A 12 -22.97 13.27 12.95
C ASN A 12 -21.44 13.22 12.97
N LYS A 13 -20.90 12.07 13.40
CA LYS A 13 -19.52 11.74 13.04
C LYS A 13 -19.58 11.11 11.65
N ASN A 14 -19.63 11.95 10.62
CA ASN A 14 -19.16 11.57 9.29
C ASN A 14 -17.65 11.34 9.41
N SER A 15 -17.29 10.23 10.04
CA SER A 15 -15.92 9.75 10.08
C SER A 15 -15.63 9.31 8.65
N LEU A 16 -14.99 10.18 7.86
CA LEU A 16 -14.18 9.68 6.75
C LEU A 16 -13.29 8.61 7.36
N PHE A 17 -13.53 7.34 7.04
CA PHE A 17 -12.62 6.25 7.38
C PHE A 17 -11.35 6.48 6.57
N THR A 18 -10.47 7.34 7.05
CA THR A 18 -9.10 7.43 6.54
C THR A 18 -8.41 6.16 6.98
N SER A 19 -8.07 5.28 6.03
CA SER A 19 -7.30 4.08 6.32
C SER A 19 -6.05 4.47 7.11
N LYS A 20 -5.81 3.83 8.27
CA LYS A 20 -4.61 4.06 9.08
C LYS A 20 -3.33 3.50 8.44
N VAL A 21 -3.49 2.74 7.35
CA VAL A 21 -2.41 2.22 6.51
C VAL A 21 -2.67 2.70 5.09
N LEU A 22 -1.81 3.60 4.60
CA LEU A 22 -1.98 4.27 3.31
C LEU A 22 -0.90 3.80 2.35
N HIS A 23 -1.34 3.36 1.17
CA HIS A 23 -0.48 3.03 0.05
C HIS A 23 -1.09 3.60 -1.22
N HIS A 24 -0.26 4.24 -2.03
CA HIS A 24 -0.63 4.71 -3.36
C HIS A 24 0.21 3.96 -4.40
N PRO A 25 -0.37 3.05 -5.18
CA PRO A 25 0.36 2.36 -6.23
C PRO A 25 0.95 3.32 -7.26
N ASN A 26 2.12 2.98 -7.79
CA ASN A 26 2.70 3.72 -8.90
C ASN A 26 1.78 3.66 -10.12
N LYS A 27 1.64 4.77 -10.86
CA LYS A 27 0.85 4.77 -12.10
C LYS A 27 1.42 3.84 -13.15
N VAL A 28 2.74 3.67 -13.17
CA VAL A 28 3.50 2.89 -14.14
C VAL A 28 4.75 2.35 -13.46
N LEU A 29 5.07 1.08 -13.73
CA LEU A 29 6.34 0.46 -13.37
C LEU A 29 7.11 0.21 -14.66
N PHE A 30 8.36 0.67 -14.75
CA PHE A 30 9.16 0.48 -15.95
C PHE A 30 10.15 -0.67 -15.76
N ASN A 31 10.31 -1.52 -16.76
CA ASN A 31 11.23 -2.66 -16.72
C ASN A 31 12.73 -2.28 -16.73
N SER A 32 13.07 -1.01 -16.92
CA SER A 32 14.43 -0.51 -17.15
C SER A 32 14.96 0.39 -16.04
N ARG A 33 14.17 0.65 -14.98
CA ARG A 33 14.59 1.49 -13.85
C ARG A 33 13.97 1.02 -12.55
N THR A 34 14.72 1.25 -11.47
CA THR A 34 14.26 1.02 -10.10
C THR A 34 12.97 1.79 -9.82
N PHE A 35 12.06 1.17 -9.08
CA PHE A 35 10.85 1.80 -8.55
C PHE A 35 10.71 1.53 -7.04
N GLU A 36 9.93 2.38 -6.38
CA GLU A 36 9.68 2.32 -4.94
C GLU A 36 8.25 1.85 -4.67
N LEU A 37 8.10 0.88 -3.75
CA LEU A 37 6.83 0.55 -3.12
C LEU A 37 6.86 1.10 -1.70
N GLU A 38 5.93 2.00 -1.37
CA GLU A 38 5.94 2.73 -0.11
C GLU A 38 4.61 2.58 0.63
N VAL A 39 4.68 2.41 1.95
CA VAL A 39 3.52 2.41 2.83
C VAL A 39 3.69 3.44 3.93
N PHE A 40 2.60 4.09 4.30
CA PHE A 40 2.51 5.02 5.42
C PHE A 40 1.55 4.47 6.46
N THR A 41 1.82 4.77 7.72
CA THR A 41 0.87 4.48 8.78
C THR A 41 0.85 5.57 9.84
N ASP A 42 -0.35 5.82 10.37
CA ASP A 42 -0.60 6.79 11.45
C ASP A 42 -0.51 6.15 12.84
N PHE A 43 -0.11 4.88 12.94
CA PHE A 43 0.09 4.21 14.22
C PHE A 43 1.33 4.73 14.96
N LEU A 44 1.24 4.79 16.28
CA LEU A 44 2.38 5.13 17.13
C LEU A 44 3.39 3.98 17.10
N ARG A 45 4.68 4.31 16.95
CA ARG A 45 5.75 3.29 16.87
C ARG A 45 5.75 2.32 18.04
N ASP A 46 5.42 2.81 19.24
CA ASP A 46 5.41 1.98 20.45
C ASP A 46 4.28 0.94 20.47
N GLU A 47 3.26 1.10 19.62
CA GLU A 47 2.15 0.16 19.46
C GLU A 47 2.41 -0.90 18.38
N LEU A 48 3.41 -0.68 17.51
CA LEU A 48 3.72 -1.53 16.37
C LEU A 48 4.57 -2.74 16.79
N GLU A 49 4.15 -3.92 16.32
CA GLU A 49 4.94 -5.15 16.35
C GLU A 49 5.77 -5.26 15.06
N SER A 50 5.13 -5.10 13.90
CA SER A 50 5.82 -5.15 12.60
C SER A 50 5.10 -4.39 11.51
N ILE A 51 5.86 -4.01 10.48
CA ILE A 51 5.35 -3.55 9.19
C ILE A 51 6.06 -4.37 8.12
N SER A 52 5.30 -4.98 7.22
CA SER A 52 5.85 -5.86 6.19
C SER A 52 5.28 -5.54 4.82
N LEU A 53 6.10 -5.76 3.80
CA LEU A 53 5.67 -5.92 2.41
C LEU A 53 5.71 -7.41 2.07
N PHE A 54 4.62 -7.94 1.55
CA PHE A 54 4.60 -9.24 0.90
C PHE A 54 4.56 -9.03 -0.60
N TYR A 55 5.49 -9.61 -1.34
CA TYR A 55 5.46 -9.54 -2.80
C TYR A 55 5.88 -10.84 -3.47
N LYS A 56 5.42 -11.02 -4.71
CA LYS A 56 5.83 -12.06 -5.64
C LYS A 56 5.94 -11.49 -7.05
N THR A 57 6.57 -12.22 -7.95
CA THR A 57 6.67 -11.89 -9.37
C THR A 57 6.27 -13.10 -10.22
N ASP A 58 6.15 -12.93 -11.53
CA ASP A 58 5.97 -14.04 -12.48
C ASP A 58 7.17 -15.00 -12.50
N ASP A 59 8.39 -14.49 -12.27
CA ASP A 59 9.61 -15.32 -12.12
C ASP A 59 9.64 -16.07 -10.77
N LYS A 60 9.12 -15.45 -9.70
CA LYS A 60 9.09 -16.01 -8.34
C LYS A 60 7.66 -15.99 -7.81
N PRO A 61 6.85 -17.04 -8.08
CA PRO A 61 5.40 -17.01 -7.87
C PRO A 61 4.95 -17.18 -6.41
N GLN A 62 5.89 -17.40 -5.48
CA GLN A 62 5.61 -17.47 -4.06
C GLN A 62 5.81 -16.10 -3.41
N PHE A 63 4.87 -15.68 -2.55
CA PHE A 63 5.05 -14.48 -1.75
C PHE A 63 6.24 -14.62 -0.81
N ILE A 64 7.11 -13.63 -0.82
CA ILE A 64 8.16 -13.44 0.18
C ILE A 64 7.85 -12.22 1.04
N GLU A 65 8.30 -12.25 2.28
CA GLU A 65 8.14 -11.16 3.23
C GLU A 65 9.39 -10.29 3.29
N ILE A 66 9.18 -8.97 3.27
CA ILE A 66 10.17 -7.96 3.55
C ILE A 66 9.71 -7.19 4.79
N LEU A 67 10.42 -7.40 5.90
CA LEU A 67 10.22 -6.64 7.14
C LEU A 67 10.85 -5.25 7.01
N PHE A 68 10.09 -4.22 7.35
CA PHE A 68 10.62 -2.86 7.47
C PHE A 68 11.16 -2.59 8.86
N ASP A 69 12.16 -1.70 8.93
CA ASP A 69 12.60 -1.14 10.21
C ASP A 69 11.53 -0.18 10.75
N ILE A 70 10.88 -0.54 11.86
CA ILE A 70 9.86 0.27 12.52
C ILE A 70 10.38 1.62 13.04
N GLN A 71 11.71 1.78 13.16
CA GLN A 71 12.34 3.03 13.52
C GLN A 71 12.65 3.93 12.31
N ALA A 72 12.44 3.43 11.09
CA ALA A 72 12.61 4.23 9.89
C ALA A 72 11.58 5.36 9.80
N ASN A 73 11.99 6.47 9.18
CA ASN A 73 11.07 7.57 8.87
C ASN A 73 10.17 7.26 7.66
N ARG A 74 10.53 6.25 6.86
CA ARG A 74 9.84 5.84 5.64
C ARG A 74 9.93 4.33 5.48
N TYR A 75 8.81 3.68 5.20
CA TYR A 75 8.73 2.23 4.92
C TYR A 75 8.70 2.03 3.41
N VAL A 76 9.88 1.94 2.81
CA VAL A 76 10.07 1.93 1.36
C VAL A 76 10.88 0.72 0.94
N PHE A 77 10.35 -0.04 -0.01
CA PHE A 77 11.06 -1.10 -0.69
C PHE A 77 11.45 -0.65 -2.11
N LYS A 78 12.72 -0.84 -2.46
CA LYS A 78 13.25 -0.53 -3.79
C LYS A 78 13.39 -1.81 -4.60
N TYR A 79 12.68 -1.90 -5.70
CA TYR A 79 12.80 -3.01 -6.64
C TYR A 79 13.54 -2.56 -7.90
N ASP A 80 14.61 -3.24 -8.26
CA ASP A 80 15.31 -3.01 -9.53
C ASP A 80 15.04 -4.16 -10.52
N PRO A 81 14.21 -3.93 -11.56
CA PRO A 81 13.89 -4.94 -12.56
C PRO A 81 15.09 -5.36 -13.43
N ARG A 82 16.20 -4.62 -13.39
CA ARG A 82 17.45 -5.01 -14.07
C ARG A 82 18.27 -6.02 -13.26
N VAL A 83 18.10 -6.01 -11.93
CA VAL A 83 18.78 -6.93 -11.01
C VAL A 83 17.92 -8.16 -10.76
N ASN A 84 16.60 -7.97 -10.64
CA ASN A 84 15.62 -9.04 -10.53
C ASN A 84 14.63 -8.93 -11.70
N PRO A 85 14.93 -9.52 -12.87
CA PRO A 85 14.04 -9.49 -14.01
C PRO A 85 12.69 -10.16 -13.72
N ALA A 86 11.61 -9.50 -14.13
CA ALA A 86 10.24 -9.98 -14.07
C ALA A 86 9.39 -9.16 -15.06
N ASN A 87 8.18 -9.61 -15.36
CA ASN A 87 7.21 -8.86 -16.18
C ASN A 87 6.10 -8.26 -15.33
N GLU A 88 5.86 -8.77 -14.13
CA GLU A 88 4.87 -8.25 -13.20
C GLU A 88 5.30 -8.41 -11.74
N ILE A 89 4.68 -7.61 -10.88
CA ILE A 89 4.76 -7.75 -9.43
C ILE A 89 3.37 -7.78 -8.83
N THR A 90 3.12 -8.71 -7.93
CA THR A 90 1.93 -8.73 -7.07
C THR A 90 2.36 -8.49 -5.64
N TYR A 91 1.71 -7.57 -4.93
CA TYR A 91 2.10 -7.23 -3.57
C TYR A 91 0.95 -6.73 -2.69
N PHE A 92 1.18 -6.77 -1.37
CA PHE A 92 0.37 -6.11 -0.36
C PHE A 92 1.24 -5.78 0.86
N PHE A 93 0.75 -4.89 1.72
CA PHE A 93 1.40 -4.52 2.97
C PHE A 93 0.59 -5.00 4.16
N THR A 94 1.28 -5.29 5.26
CA THR A 94 0.66 -5.54 6.56
C THR A 94 1.27 -4.65 7.63
N VAL A 95 0.47 -4.36 8.63
CA VAL A 95 0.89 -3.72 9.88
C VAL A 95 0.32 -4.53 11.04
N ILE A 96 1.19 -5.04 11.90
CA ILE A 96 0.81 -5.82 13.07
C ILE A 96 1.07 -4.98 14.31
N HIS A 97 0.10 -4.94 15.20
CA HIS A 97 0.23 -4.32 16.52
C HIS A 97 0.65 -5.32 17.58
N LYS A 98 1.27 -4.81 18.65
CA LYS A 98 1.63 -5.60 19.83
C LYS A 98 0.43 -6.24 20.54
N ASN A 99 -0.77 -5.70 20.33
CA ASN A 99 -2.01 -6.27 20.86
C ASN A 99 -2.61 -7.39 19.97
N GLY A 100 -1.91 -7.80 18.91
CA GLY A 100 -2.33 -8.84 17.97
C GLY A 100 -3.29 -8.38 16.88
N SER A 101 -3.69 -7.11 16.83
CA SER A 101 -4.47 -6.58 15.71
C SER A 101 -3.63 -6.49 14.44
N VAL A 102 -4.24 -6.81 13.30
CA VAL A 102 -3.60 -6.85 11.98
C VAL A 102 -4.36 -5.94 11.04
N TYR A 103 -3.60 -5.13 10.31
CA TYR A 103 -4.10 -4.25 9.26
C TYR A 103 -3.38 -4.59 7.96
N ALA A 104 -4.08 -4.48 6.83
CA ALA A 104 -3.48 -4.75 5.52
C ALA A 104 -3.98 -3.76 4.45
N THR A 105 -3.18 -3.55 3.42
CA THR A 105 -3.54 -2.70 2.26
C THR A 105 -2.85 -3.22 0.99
N PRO A 106 -3.48 -3.17 -0.20
CA PRO A 106 -4.81 -2.64 -0.47
C PRO A 106 -5.93 -3.59 -0.04
N ILE A 107 -7.09 -3.01 0.26
CA ILE A 107 -8.35 -3.72 0.48
C ILE A 107 -9.33 -3.37 -0.65
N ASP A 108 -10.27 -4.27 -0.92
CA ASP A 108 -11.36 -4.01 -1.86
C ASP A 108 -12.52 -3.23 -1.20
N LYS A 109 -13.63 -3.09 -1.93
CA LYS A 109 -14.81 -2.32 -1.46
C LYS A 109 -15.56 -3.03 -0.34
N GLU A 110 -15.37 -4.35 -0.19
CA GLU A 110 -15.88 -5.17 0.90
C GLU A 110 -14.97 -5.11 2.15
N GLY A 111 -13.76 -4.56 2.01
CA GLY A 111 -12.77 -4.49 3.08
C GLY A 111 -11.86 -5.72 3.17
N GLU A 112 -11.93 -6.61 2.17
CA GLU A 112 -11.09 -7.81 2.09
C GLU A 112 -9.73 -7.45 1.50
N LEU A 113 -8.67 -8.13 1.96
CA LEU A 113 -7.33 -7.96 1.41
C LEU A 113 -7.33 -8.33 -0.07
N LYS A 114 -6.93 -7.38 -0.92
CA LYS A 114 -6.77 -7.58 -2.36
C LYS A 114 -5.38 -7.16 -2.79
N PRO A 115 -4.44 -8.12 -2.95
CA PRO A 115 -3.11 -7.82 -3.46
C PRO A 115 -3.16 -7.07 -4.79
N PHE A 116 -2.27 -6.10 -4.95
CA PHE A 116 -2.17 -5.29 -6.15
C PHE A 116 -1.18 -5.92 -7.12
N THR A 117 -1.61 -6.20 -8.34
CA THR A 117 -0.75 -6.70 -9.43
C THR A 117 -0.53 -5.60 -10.46
N GLN A 118 0.71 -5.41 -10.89
CA GLN A 118 1.07 -4.44 -11.92
C GLN A 118 2.17 -4.96 -12.84
N ASN A 119 1.93 -4.77 -14.15
CA ASN A 119 2.89 -5.12 -15.20
C ASN A 119 4.00 -4.07 -15.31
N PHE A 120 5.19 -4.52 -15.67
CA PHE A 120 6.29 -3.66 -16.04
C PHE A 120 6.17 -3.32 -17.53
N VAL A 121 6.42 -2.07 -17.87
CA VAL A 121 6.34 -1.59 -19.25
C VAL A 121 7.70 -1.14 -19.75
N ASP A 122 7.94 -1.35 -21.04
CA ASP A 122 9.05 -0.71 -21.72
C ASP A 122 8.78 0.80 -21.82
N PRO A 123 9.72 1.67 -21.40
CA PRO A 123 9.49 3.11 -21.42
C PRO A 123 9.34 3.68 -22.83
N VAL A 124 10.06 3.15 -23.82
CA VAL A 124 10.00 3.61 -25.21
C VAL A 124 8.61 3.33 -25.76
N GLU A 125 8.12 2.10 -25.61
CA GLU A 125 6.77 1.73 -26.05
C GLU A 125 5.68 2.50 -25.31
N TYR A 126 5.83 2.70 -23.99
CA TYR A 126 4.89 3.48 -23.19
C TYR A 126 4.72 4.91 -23.71
N TYR A 127 5.82 5.61 -23.99
CA TYR A 127 5.74 7.00 -24.47
C TYR A 127 5.31 7.11 -25.94
N LYS A 128 5.68 6.15 -26.81
CA LYS A 128 5.18 6.08 -28.20
C LYS A 128 3.65 6.00 -28.23
N GLN A 129 3.07 5.07 -27.45
CA GLN A 129 1.61 4.91 -27.38
C GLN A 129 0.94 6.21 -26.90
N ARG A 130 1.45 6.84 -25.84
CA ARG A 130 0.89 8.10 -25.32
C ARG A 130 1.00 9.28 -26.26
N ALA A 131 2.04 9.33 -27.11
CA ALA A 131 2.15 10.34 -28.15
C ALA A 131 1.10 10.12 -29.25
N ALA A 132 0.85 8.85 -29.63
CA ALA A 132 -0.16 8.51 -30.64
C ALA A 132 -1.60 8.85 -30.20
N TYR A 133 -1.95 8.65 -28.92
CA TYR A 133 -3.29 8.98 -28.39
C TYR A 133 -3.57 10.50 -28.25
N LYS A 134 -2.57 11.37 -28.45
CA LYS A 134 -2.75 12.83 -28.39
C LYS A 134 -3.08 13.46 -29.75
N ASN A 135 -3.01 12.67 -30.82
CA ASN A 135 -3.33 13.08 -32.20
C ASN A 135 -4.68 12.51 -32.62
#